data_AF-A0A5A7Q3A3-F1
#
_entry.id   AF-A0A5A7Q3A3-F1
#
_cell.length_a   1.000
_cell.length_b   1.000
_cell.length_c   1.000
_cell.angle_alpha   90.00
_cell.angle_beta   90.00
_cell.angle_gamma   90.00
#
_symmetry.space_group_name_H-M   'P 1'
#
loop_
_entity.id
_entity.type
_entity.pdbx_description
1 polymer ?
#
loop_
_entity_poly.entity_id
_entity_poly.type
_entity_poly.pdbx_seq_one_letter_code
_entity_poly.pdbx_strand_id
1 'polypeptide(L)'
;MVTDPTLDDDRWGLFVKYKRKFWFEEKDYDVPESYFYQNGEEIQPNTIELVKRFLKQVRESRGYDVDCCPPRMFENPFLPLPLEEMRKGTRDIDKFGYARVVEAAECAIQKISEETSHSYKLVQVEKAVETAASVLFMTLTAEEEDGGSEKTIQAAVYHPLGGSPVLREWRFKPITAH
;
A
#
# COMPACT_ATOMS: atom_id res chain seq x y z
N MET A 1 -19.28 5.83 -17.22
CA MET A 1 -18.26 5.69 -16.16
C MET A 1 -16.94 6.00 -16.80
N VAL A 2 -16.30 7.11 -16.40
CA VAL A 2 -14.98 7.49 -16.90
C VAL A 2 -13.98 6.60 -16.17
N THR A 3 -13.48 5.56 -16.83
CA THR A 3 -12.29 4.83 -16.37
C THR A 3 -11.09 5.64 -16.83
N ASP A 4 -10.42 6.26 -15.86
CA ASP A 4 -9.11 6.87 -16.05
C ASP A 4 -8.18 5.84 -16.73
N PRO A 5 -7.63 6.12 -17.93
CA PRO A 5 -6.77 5.19 -18.67
C PRO A 5 -5.47 4.82 -17.92
N THR A 6 -5.13 5.52 -16.85
CA THR A 6 -4.04 5.13 -15.93
C THR A 6 -4.40 3.97 -14.98
N LEU A 7 -5.70 3.60 -14.89
CA LEU A 7 -6.18 2.47 -14.07
C LEU A 7 -5.83 1.08 -14.65
N ASP A 8 -5.41 1.01 -15.92
CA ASP A 8 -5.13 -0.27 -16.57
C ASP A 8 -3.67 -0.76 -16.42
N ASP A 9 -2.75 0.11 -16.01
CA ASP A 9 -1.33 -0.21 -15.85
C ASP A 9 -1.08 -1.04 -14.57
N ASP A 10 -1.22 -2.36 -14.67
CA ASP A 10 -0.78 -3.30 -13.62
C ASP A 10 0.71 -3.63 -13.78
N ARG A 11 1.55 -2.60 -13.67
CA ARG A 11 3.00 -2.68 -13.89
C ARG A 11 3.70 -3.79 -13.09
N TRP A 12 3.15 -4.19 -11.95
CA TRP A 12 3.69 -5.22 -11.07
C TRP A 12 2.92 -6.55 -11.13
N GLY A 13 1.87 -6.66 -11.94
CA GLY A 13 1.03 -7.87 -12.01
C GLY A 13 0.25 -8.16 -10.73
N LEU A 14 0.10 -7.19 -9.82
CA LEU A 14 -0.50 -7.38 -8.50
C LEU A 14 -2.00 -7.11 -8.50
N PHE A 15 -2.49 -6.32 -9.46
CA PHE A 15 -3.82 -5.74 -9.45
C PHE A 15 -4.83 -6.47 -10.35
N VAL A 16 -4.36 -7.17 -11.38
CA VAL A 16 -5.21 -7.85 -12.38
C VAL A 16 -6.25 -8.75 -11.73
N LYS A 17 -5.89 -9.50 -10.68
CA LYS A 17 -6.82 -10.38 -9.96
C LYS A 17 -7.93 -9.65 -9.20
N TYR A 18 -7.73 -8.37 -8.89
CA TYR A 18 -8.66 -7.54 -8.12
C TYR A 18 -9.59 -6.69 -8.99
N LYS A 19 -9.31 -6.56 -10.29
CA LYS A 19 -10.15 -5.80 -11.23
C LYS A 19 -11.53 -6.43 -11.43
N ARG A 20 -11.61 -7.76 -11.32
CA ARG A 20 -12.87 -8.50 -11.45
C ARG A 20 -13.49 -8.75 -10.08
N LYS A 21 -14.81 -8.94 -10.06
CA LYS A 21 -15.49 -9.46 -8.88
C LYS A 21 -15.04 -10.90 -8.65
N PHE A 22 -14.81 -11.24 -7.39
CA PHE A 22 -14.65 -12.61 -6.98
C PHE A 22 -16.01 -13.29 -7.01
N TRP A 23 -16.01 -14.60 -7.22
CA TRP A 23 -17.23 -15.42 -7.30
C TRP A 23 -18.18 -15.22 -6.11
N PHE A 24 -17.64 -14.95 -4.91
CA PHE A 24 -18.41 -14.68 -3.70
C PHE A 24 -18.97 -13.26 -3.55
N GLU A 25 -18.59 -12.35 -4.46
CA GLU A 25 -19.17 -11.01 -4.52
C GLU A 25 -20.39 -10.95 -5.45
N GLU A 26 -20.74 -12.08 -6.07
CA GLU A 26 -21.99 -12.25 -6.81
C GLU A 26 -23.15 -12.47 -5.84
N LYS A 27 -24.33 -11.94 -6.19
CA LYS A 27 -25.39 -11.62 -5.22
C LYS A 27 -26.08 -12.82 -4.56
N ASP A 28 -25.78 -14.03 -4.97
CA ASP A 28 -26.58 -15.22 -4.63
C ASP A 28 -25.78 -16.33 -3.92
N TYR A 29 -24.53 -16.08 -3.53
CA TYR A 29 -23.68 -17.09 -2.90
C TYR A 29 -23.20 -16.68 -1.50
N ASP A 30 -23.80 -17.29 -0.48
CA ASP A 30 -23.32 -17.20 0.91
C ASP A 30 -22.09 -18.11 1.08
N VAL A 31 -20.90 -17.52 1.01
CA VAL A 31 -19.66 -18.24 1.35
C VAL A 31 -19.63 -18.54 2.84
N PRO A 32 -19.37 -19.79 3.27
CA PRO A 32 -19.10 -20.06 4.68
C PRO A 32 -17.71 -19.52 5.07
N GLU A 33 -17.59 -18.94 6.26
CA GLU A 33 -16.32 -18.38 6.75
C GLU A 33 -15.16 -19.40 6.68
N SER A 34 -15.46 -20.69 6.88
CA SER A 34 -14.51 -21.80 6.76
C SER A 34 -13.79 -21.89 5.41
N TYR A 35 -14.33 -21.30 4.34
CA TYR A 35 -13.69 -21.26 3.03
C TYR A 35 -12.32 -20.55 3.07
N PHE A 36 -12.14 -19.58 3.97
CA PHE A 36 -10.92 -18.78 4.05
C PHE A 36 -9.87 -19.34 5.03
N TYR A 37 -10.05 -20.58 5.50
CA TYR A 37 -9.21 -21.21 6.51
C TYR A 37 -8.78 -22.63 6.10
N GLN A 38 -7.59 -23.03 6.52
CA GLN A 38 -7.13 -24.42 6.41
C GLN A 38 -7.81 -25.30 7.47
N ASN A 39 -7.87 -26.61 7.21
CA ASN A 39 -8.40 -27.57 8.18
C ASN A 39 -7.63 -27.48 9.50
N GLY A 40 -8.34 -27.12 10.58
CA GLY A 40 -7.78 -26.97 11.92
C GLY A 40 -7.38 -25.55 12.31
N GLU A 41 -7.47 -24.57 11.40
CA GLU A 41 -7.36 -23.15 11.77
C GLU A 41 -8.64 -22.68 12.48
N GLU A 42 -8.47 -21.78 13.45
CA GLU A 42 -9.58 -21.15 14.14
C GLU A 42 -10.28 -20.16 13.21
N ILE A 43 -11.55 -20.44 12.92
CA ILE A 43 -12.39 -19.55 12.09
C ILE A 43 -12.70 -18.30 12.89
N GLN A 44 -12.30 -17.14 12.38
CA GLN A 44 -12.64 -15.87 12.99
C GLN A 44 -13.97 -15.35 12.42
N PRO A 45 -14.87 -14.83 13.28
CA PRO A 45 -16.10 -14.20 12.82
C PRO A 45 -15.80 -12.94 11.99
N ASN A 46 -16.71 -12.59 11.08
CA ASN A 46 -16.64 -11.41 10.19
C ASN A 46 -15.50 -11.47 9.15
N THR A 47 -15.08 -12.68 8.79
CA THR A 47 -14.00 -12.89 7.84
C THR A 47 -14.40 -12.45 6.43
N ILE A 48 -15.64 -12.72 6.00
CA ILE A 48 -16.18 -12.22 4.73
C ILE A 48 -16.20 -10.69 4.68
N GLU A 49 -16.57 -10.03 5.77
CA GLU A 49 -16.58 -8.55 5.85
C GLU A 49 -15.16 -7.99 5.74
N LEU A 50 -14.19 -8.62 6.40
CA LEU A 50 -12.78 -8.28 6.31
C LEU A 50 -12.25 -8.42 4.87
N VAL A 51 -12.56 -9.53 4.19
CA VAL A 51 -12.19 -9.75 2.79
C VAL A 51 -12.85 -8.71 1.88
N LYS A 52 -14.14 -8.40 2.07
CA LYS A 52 -14.84 -7.37 1.30
C LYS A 52 -14.23 -5.97 1.52
N ARG A 53 -13.89 -5.62 2.76
CA ARG A 53 -13.19 -4.37 3.10
C ARG A 53 -11.83 -4.29 2.41
N PHE A 54 -11.04 -5.36 2.50
CA PHE A 54 -9.74 -5.44 1.83
C PHE A 54 -9.88 -5.25 0.31
N LEU A 55 -10.81 -5.96 -0.32
CA LEU A 55 -11.07 -5.84 -1.76
C LEU A 55 -11.46 -4.42 -2.16
N LYS A 56 -12.33 -3.79 -1.37
CA LYS A 56 -12.72 -2.39 -1.58
C LYS A 56 -11.50 -1.46 -1.51
N GLN A 57 -10.68 -1.59 -0.48
CA GLN A 57 -9.46 -0.77 -0.31
C GLN A 57 -8.47 -0.95 -1.45
N VAL A 58 -8.18 -2.19 -1.84
CA VAL A 58 -7.30 -2.48 -2.98
C VAL A 58 -7.86 -1.81 -4.23
N ARG A 59 -9.14 -2.02 -4.55
CA ARG A 59 -9.77 -1.45 -5.76
C ARG A 59 -9.76 0.07 -5.80
N GLU A 60 -10.10 0.72 -4.70
CA GLU A 60 -10.23 2.19 -4.63
C GLU A 60 -8.86 2.90 -4.57
N SER A 61 -7.85 2.28 -3.96
CA SER A 61 -6.55 2.91 -3.71
C SER A 61 -5.40 2.36 -4.55
N ARG A 62 -5.64 1.31 -5.32
CA ARG A 62 -4.60 0.50 -5.98
C ARG A 62 -3.64 -0.19 -5.03
N GLY A 63 -4.07 -0.45 -3.80
CA GLY A 63 -3.26 -1.09 -2.75
C GLY A 63 -2.46 -0.12 -1.89
N TYR A 64 -2.46 1.18 -2.19
CA TYR A 64 -1.77 2.20 -1.39
C TYR A 64 -2.42 2.47 -0.02
N ASP A 65 -3.74 2.33 0.06
CA ASP A 65 -4.53 2.61 1.26
C ASP A 65 -5.19 1.33 1.78
N VAL A 66 -4.39 0.28 1.93
CA VAL A 66 -4.79 -0.97 2.61
C VAL A 66 -4.43 -0.85 4.09
N ASP A 67 -5.37 -1.18 4.98
CA ASP A 67 -5.15 -1.16 6.43
C ASP A 67 -5.50 -2.48 7.13
N CYS A 68 -5.89 -3.49 6.34
CA CYS A 68 -6.33 -4.77 6.86
C CYS A 68 -5.72 -5.92 6.04
N CYS A 69 -5.48 -7.04 6.69
CA CYS A 69 -5.00 -8.27 6.07
C CYS A 69 -6.14 -9.29 6.01
N PRO A 70 -6.53 -9.80 4.84
CA PRO A 70 -7.47 -10.90 4.75
C PRO A 70 -6.81 -12.20 5.27
N PRO A 71 -7.60 -13.25 5.57
CA PRO A 71 -7.06 -14.53 6.02
C PRO A 71 -6.05 -15.12 5.03
N ARG A 72 -5.18 -15.99 5.54
CA ARG A 72 -4.05 -16.54 4.79
C ARG A 72 -4.46 -17.22 3.48
N MET A 73 -5.57 -17.97 3.48
CA MET A 73 -6.07 -18.65 2.28
C MET A 73 -6.56 -17.71 1.18
N PHE A 74 -6.79 -16.43 1.48
CA PHE A 74 -7.15 -15.44 0.47
C PHE A 74 -5.97 -15.03 -0.44
N GLU A 75 -4.75 -15.48 -0.13
CA GLU A 75 -3.53 -15.26 -0.93
C GLU A 75 -3.41 -13.82 -1.46
N ASN A 76 -3.12 -12.89 -0.57
CA ASN A 76 -3.03 -11.47 -0.90
C ASN A 76 -1.55 -11.02 -1.03
N PRO A 77 -1.21 -10.13 -1.98
CA PRO A 77 0.15 -9.65 -2.15
C PRO A 77 0.39 -8.32 -1.43
N PHE A 78 -0.53 -7.84 -0.59
CA PHE A 78 -0.50 -6.51 0.01
C PHE A 78 -0.47 -6.61 1.53
N LEU A 79 0.69 -6.33 2.12
CA LEU A 79 0.91 -6.39 3.55
C LEU A 79 1.02 -4.97 4.13
N PRO A 80 -0.05 -4.41 4.72
CA PRO A 80 0.05 -3.15 5.47
C PRO A 80 1.05 -3.27 6.62
N LEU A 81 1.97 -2.32 6.71
CA LEU A 81 3.00 -2.29 7.74
C LEU A 81 2.52 -1.51 8.98
N PRO A 82 2.63 -2.07 10.20
CA PRO A 82 2.20 -1.41 11.43
C PRO A 82 3.25 -0.39 11.89
N LEU A 83 3.32 0.76 11.22
CA LEU A 83 4.39 1.76 11.37
C LEU A 83 4.63 2.21 12.82
N GLU A 84 3.57 2.44 13.59
CA GLU A 84 3.68 2.88 15.00
C GLU A 84 4.24 1.79 15.91
N GLU A 85 3.88 0.52 15.66
CA GLU A 85 4.41 -0.62 16.40
C GLU A 85 5.88 -0.84 16.03
N MET A 86 6.22 -0.79 14.74
CA MET A 86 7.59 -0.92 14.26
C MET A 86 8.49 0.19 14.81
N ARG A 87 8.00 1.43 14.84
CA ARG A 87 8.73 2.59 15.42
C ARG A 87 9.03 2.41 16.91
N LYS A 88 8.08 1.86 17.67
CA LYS A 88 8.22 1.60 19.12
C LYS A 88 8.89 0.26 19.43
N GLY A 89 9.04 -0.59 18.42
CA GLY A 89 9.57 -1.93 18.54
C GLY A 89 10.97 -1.95 19.13
N THR A 90 11.18 -2.85 20.08
CA THR A 90 12.51 -3.05 20.68
C THR A 90 13.31 -4.14 20.00
N ARG A 91 12.65 -5.00 19.21
CA ARG A 91 13.27 -6.10 18.45
C ARG A 91 14.04 -5.54 17.26
N ASP A 92 15.14 -6.20 16.91
CA ASP A 92 15.98 -5.76 15.80
C ASP A 92 15.26 -5.81 14.45
N ILE A 93 14.34 -6.78 14.28
CA ILE A 93 13.54 -6.90 13.05
C ILE A 93 12.59 -5.70 12.85
N ASP A 94 12.00 -5.18 13.93
CA ASP A 94 11.09 -4.04 13.89
C ASP A 94 11.86 -2.76 13.53
N LYS A 95 13.02 -2.56 14.16
CA LYS A 95 13.93 -1.44 13.89
C LYS A 95 14.45 -1.46 12.46
N PHE A 96 14.90 -2.63 12.00
CA PHE A 96 15.40 -2.80 10.64
C PHE A 96 14.29 -2.54 9.61
N GLY A 97 13.11 -3.11 9.84
CA GLY A 97 11.95 -2.88 8.99
C GLY A 97 11.55 -1.40 8.93
N TYR A 98 11.51 -0.71 10.07
CA TYR A 98 11.18 0.71 10.13
C TYR A 98 12.23 1.58 9.44
N ALA A 99 13.53 1.28 9.64
CA ALA A 99 14.62 1.97 8.95
C ALA A 99 14.50 1.84 7.43
N ARG A 100 14.16 0.64 6.91
CA ARG A 100 13.91 0.41 5.48
C ARG A 100 12.76 1.26 4.94
N VAL A 101 11.70 1.45 5.72
CA VAL A 101 10.58 2.32 5.35
C VAL A 101 11.02 3.78 5.30
N VAL A 102 11.78 4.24 6.29
CA VAL A 102 12.30 5.62 6.31
C VAL A 102 13.24 5.87 5.13
N GLU A 103 14.18 4.97 4.87
CA GLU A 103 15.12 5.07 3.74
C GLU A 103 14.37 5.15 2.39
N ALA A 104 13.34 4.32 2.21
CA ALA A 104 12.48 4.38 1.03
C ALA A 104 11.75 5.72 0.90
N ALA A 105 11.21 6.26 1.99
CA ALA A 105 10.50 7.53 2.00
C ALA A 105 11.44 8.70 1.68
N GLU A 106 12.62 8.74 2.28
CA GLU A 106 13.64 9.77 2.02
C GLU A 106 14.10 9.72 0.56
N CYS A 107 14.36 8.52 0.03
CA CYS A 107 14.67 8.33 -1.39
C CYS A 107 13.55 8.87 -2.30
N ALA A 108 12.29 8.55 -1.99
CA ALA A 108 11.15 9.05 -2.76
C ALA A 108 11.10 10.59 -2.76
N ILE A 109 11.18 11.21 -1.58
CA ILE A 109 11.15 12.67 -1.46
C ILE A 109 12.32 13.34 -2.20
N GLN A 110 13.52 12.79 -2.08
CA GLN A 110 14.67 13.29 -2.82
C GLN A 110 14.42 13.24 -4.34
N LYS A 111 13.98 12.09 -4.85
CA LYS A 111 13.75 11.91 -6.30
C LYS A 111 12.62 12.77 -6.83
N ILE A 112 11.55 12.93 -6.05
CA ILE A 112 10.44 13.81 -6.41
C ILE A 112 10.90 15.26 -6.43
N SER A 113 11.70 15.68 -5.45
CA SER A 113 12.25 17.04 -5.40
C SER A 113 13.14 17.33 -6.62
N GLU A 114 13.97 16.37 -7.02
CA GLU A 114 14.79 16.43 -8.25
C GLU A 114 13.90 16.55 -9.51
N GLU A 115 12.84 15.75 -9.61
CA GLU A 115 11.94 15.72 -10.78
C GLU A 115 11.07 16.98 -10.91
N THR A 116 10.58 17.54 -9.80
CA THR A 116 9.72 18.73 -9.81
C THR A 116 10.50 20.04 -9.76
N SER A 117 11.80 20.02 -9.49
CA SER A 117 12.60 21.21 -9.19
C SER A 117 12.08 22.02 -7.98
N HIS A 118 11.45 21.36 -7.01
CA HIS A 118 11.01 21.95 -5.74
C HIS A 118 11.64 21.19 -4.58
N SER A 119 12.02 21.88 -3.51
CA SER A 119 12.53 21.23 -2.30
C SER A 119 11.38 20.79 -1.40
N TYR A 120 11.26 19.48 -1.19
CA TYR A 120 10.33 18.92 -0.21
C TYR A 120 11.08 18.33 0.97
N LYS A 121 10.52 18.54 2.17
CA LYS A 121 10.96 17.91 3.40
C LYS A 121 9.93 16.88 3.84
N LEU A 122 10.37 15.66 4.09
CA LEU A 122 9.51 14.61 4.65
C LEU A 122 9.05 15.01 6.06
N VAL A 123 7.73 15.08 6.27
CA VAL A 123 7.11 15.31 7.59
C VAL A 123 6.80 13.97 8.23
N GLN A 124 6.10 13.09 7.50
CA GLN A 124 5.64 11.81 8.03
C GLN A 124 5.43 10.76 6.92
N VAL A 125 5.70 9.50 7.26
CA VAL A 125 5.16 8.35 6.53
C VAL A 125 3.80 8.00 7.14
N GLU A 126 2.72 8.31 6.43
CA GLU A 126 1.35 8.07 6.92
C GLU A 126 0.98 6.59 6.82
N LYS A 127 1.32 5.97 5.69
CA LYS A 127 1.05 4.55 5.42
C LYS A 127 2.17 3.95 4.60
N ALA A 128 2.43 2.68 4.84
CA ALA A 128 3.27 1.85 3.99
C ALA A 128 2.65 0.47 3.84
N VAL A 129 2.58 -0.02 2.61
CA VAL A 129 2.12 -1.36 2.26
C VAL A 129 3.25 -2.06 1.51
N GLU A 130 3.76 -3.14 2.08
CA GLU A 130 4.72 -4.00 1.41
C GLU A 130 4.00 -4.92 0.43
N THR A 131 4.59 -5.09 -0.75
CA THR A 131 4.04 -5.97 -1.77
C THR A 131 4.89 -7.22 -2.00
N ALA A 132 4.26 -8.26 -2.54
CA ALA A 132 4.97 -9.47 -2.99
C ALA A 132 6.02 -9.20 -4.09
N ALA A 133 5.98 -8.03 -4.75
CA ALA A 133 6.96 -7.61 -5.76
C ALA A 133 8.16 -6.84 -5.17
N SER A 134 8.32 -6.81 -3.84
CA SER A 134 9.35 -6.02 -3.12
C SER A 134 9.24 -4.51 -3.39
N VAL A 135 8.02 -4.03 -3.60
CA VAL A 135 7.71 -2.60 -3.74
C VAL A 135 6.93 -2.16 -2.50
N LEU A 136 7.34 -1.03 -1.94
CA LEU A 136 6.63 -0.31 -0.90
C LEU A 136 5.69 0.70 -1.55
N PHE A 137 4.39 0.51 -1.39
CA PHE A 137 3.40 1.54 -1.68
C PHE A 137 3.26 2.43 -0.45
N MET A 138 3.58 3.71 -0.61
CA MET A 138 3.71 4.65 0.49
C MET A 138 2.75 5.82 0.30
N THR A 139 2.16 6.28 1.40
CA THR A 139 1.51 7.59 1.48
C THR A 139 2.35 8.43 2.45
N LEU A 140 2.86 9.55 1.94
CA LEU A 140 3.80 10.44 2.59
C LEU A 140 3.16 11.82 2.75
N THR A 141 3.48 12.48 3.85
CA THR A 141 3.22 13.91 4.03
C THR A 141 4.55 14.64 3.99
N ALA A 142 4.63 15.65 3.13
CA ALA A 142 5.82 16.46 2.90
C ALA A 142 5.47 17.94 2.88
N GLU A 143 6.40 18.77 3.33
CA GLU A 143 6.29 20.23 3.34
C GLU A 143 7.26 20.83 2.32
N GLU A 144 6.84 21.86 1.61
CA GLU A 144 7.75 22.62 0.74
C GLU A 144 8.66 23.51 1.60
N GLU A 145 9.98 23.42 1.40
CA GLU A 145 10.96 24.12 2.25
C GLU A 145 10.84 25.65 2.22
N ASP A 146 10.21 26.22 1.19
CA ASP A 146 9.99 27.66 1.03
C ASP A 146 8.81 28.20 1.88
N GLY A 147 8.38 27.45 2.90
CA GLY A 147 7.23 27.79 3.75
C GLY A 147 5.89 27.53 3.07
N GLY A 148 5.87 26.57 2.14
CA GLY A 148 4.67 26.20 1.40
C GLY A 148 3.73 25.29 2.19
N SER A 149 2.59 24.94 1.58
CA SER A 149 1.58 24.06 2.19
C SER A 149 2.06 22.61 2.26
N GLU A 150 1.69 21.88 3.31
CA GLU A 150 1.82 20.41 3.34
C GLU A 150 1.14 19.76 2.13
N LYS A 151 1.83 18.79 1.53
CA LYS A 151 1.37 17.97 0.41
C LYS A 151 1.31 16.51 0.83
N THR A 152 0.26 15.83 0.41
CA THR A 152 0.19 14.37 0.48
C THR A 152 0.69 13.78 -0.83
N ILE A 153 1.66 12.88 -0.75
CA ILE A 153 2.31 12.22 -1.89
C ILE A 153 2.08 10.73 -1.77
N GLN A 154 1.69 10.07 -2.86
CA GLN A 154 1.75 8.63 -2.99
C GLN A 154 2.96 8.24 -3.82
N ALA A 155 3.74 7.26 -3.36
CA ALA A 155 4.95 6.81 -4.04
C ALA A 155 5.08 5.29 -4.00
N ALA A 156 5.49 4.67 -5.11
CA ALA A 156 5.92 3.29 -5.14
C ALA A 156 7.45 3.23 -5.20
N VAL A 157 8.04 2.64 -4.17
CA VAL A 157 9.50 2.52 -4.04
C VAL A 157 9.88 1.05 -4.10
N TYR A 158 10.64 0.67 -5.12
CA TYR A 158 11.23 -0.66 -5.17
C TYR A 158 12.41 -0.73 -4.20
N HIS A 159 12.37 -1.66 -3.24
CA HIS A 159 13.44 -1.83 -2.26
C HIS A 159 13.89 -3.30 -2.23
N PRO A 160 14.88 -3.68 -3.05
CA PRO A 160 15.42 -5.03 -3.02
C PRO A 160 16.15 -5.27 -1.69
N LEU A 161 16.22 -6.54 -1.26
CA LEU A 161 17.05 -6.92 -0.13
C LEU A 161 18.53 -6.65 -0.44
N GLY A 162 19.18 -5.83 0.39
CA GLY A 162 20.61 -5.51 0.25
C GLY A 162 20.96 -4.53 -0.87
N GLY A 163 19.99 -3.86 -1.48
CA GLY A 163 20.22 -2.79 -2.46
C GLY A 163 19.54 -1.48 -2.07
N SER A 164 19.87 -0.41 -2.80
CA SER A 164 19.30 0.92 -2.56
C SER A 164 17.86 1.03 -3.06
N PRO A 165 17.00 1.82 -2.38
CA PRO A 165 15.65 2.10 -2.86
C PRO A 165 15.66 2.81 -4.21
N VAL A 166 14.64 2.52 -5.03
CA VAL A 166 14.44 3.15 -6.34
C VAL A 166 12.99 3.59 -6.45
N LEU A 167 12.75 4.90 -6.60
CA LEU A 167 11.44 5.44 -6.92
C LEU A 167 10.98 4.93 -8.30
N ARG A 168 9.77 4.35 -8.37
CA ARG A 168 9.20 3.80 -9.62
C ARG A 168 8.04 4.60 -10.16
N GLU A 169 7.21 5.12 -9.28
CA GLU A 169 6.08 6.01 -9.61
C GLU A 169 5.75 6.88 -8.40
N TRP A 170 5.13 8.02 -8.66
CA TRP A 170 4.57 8.87 -7.63
C TRP A 170 3.45 9.77 -8.16
N ARG A 171 2.66 10.33 -7.25
CA ARG A 171 1.61 11.33 -7.53
C ARG A 171 1.25 12.15 -6.30
N PHE A 172 0.75 13.37 -6.50
CA PHE A 172 0.11 14.15 -5.43
C PHE A 172 -1.33 13.70 -5.15
N LYS A 173 -1.80 13.91 -3.92
CA LYS A 173 -3.20 13.78 -3.49
C LYS A 173 -3.76 15.16 -3.07
N PRO A 174 -5.03 15.48 -3.38
CA PRO A 174 -5.92 14.72 -4.27
C PRO A 174 -5.41 14.77 -5.72
N ILE A 175 -5.75 13.74 -6.50
CA ILE A 175 -5.47 13.75 -7.94
C ILE A 175 -6.28 14.91 -8.51
N THR A 176 -5.60 15.97 -8.94
CA THR A 176 -6.25 17.09 -9.63
C THR A 176 -6.88 16.54 -10.90
N ALA A 177 -8.21 16.61 -11.00
CA ALA A 177 -8.92 16.32 -12.23
C ALA A 177 -8.49 17.37 -13.28
N HIS A 178 -7.75 16.92 -14.29
CA HIS A 178 -7.43 17.72 -15.47
C HIS A 178 -8.58 17.66 -16.46
#